data_AF-A0AAV5HEN6-F1
#
_entry.id   AF-A0AAV5HEN6-F1
#
_cell.length_a   1.000
_cell.length_b   1.000
_cell.length_c   1.000
_cell.angle_alpha   90.00
_cell.angle_beta   90.00
_cell.angle_gamma   90.00
#
_symmetry.space_group_name_H-M   'P 1'
#
loop_
_entity.id
_entity.type
_entity.pdbx_description
1 polymer ?
#
loop_
_entity_poly.entity_id
_entity_poly.type
_entity_poly.pdbx_seq_one_letter_code
_entity_poly.pdbx_strand_id
1 'polypeptide(L)'
;MKRRWTEEEAWDWYTARPWISGFNFIPSGSMTGSLWLFQEYGHKEAFRDAAKEIALAAGLGFNSIRMVLPFEVYRQEREAFFRHMDEFLDLLGEYDITLMPVLFGDCCVPREKYKAPHLGPQPEPVPGYFGGSPVTPFDDSTQSGECIGYSITDDPENRPLIEAYVKELASRYGQDPRILIWNVWNEAGNSGRLSRSLPVMEAVFSWLRELDVMQPLTADVWGAGADNPYGWLKKPGIYAEIEEHSIALSDIITFHYYGDYTHSRQYIAFLRQFGRPLINTEWLHRPFRSLIQTHLPLWKKEGVGSYFFGFVNGKSQFNFVWEFIKNLPDIDTSLWMHDIFHEDFRPYDKEEIEVIRECNKDKTLPGK
;
A
#
# COMPACT_ATOMS: atom_id res chain seq x y z
N MET A 1 -14.12 -12.19 12.47
CA MET A 1 -14.20 -12.24 13.96
C MET A 1 -14.56 -10.86 14.51
N LYS A 2 -15.50 -10.77 15.45
CA LYS A 2 -15.94 -9.50 16.08
C LYS A 2 -14.95 -8.89 17.10
N ARG A 3 -13.71 -9.36 17.15
CA ARG A 3 -12.64 -8.91 18.06
C ARG A 3 -11.29 -8.94 17.36
N ARG A 4 -10.28 -8.33 17.97
CA ARG A 4 -8.88 -8.55 17.57
C ARG A 4 -8.54 -10.04 17.70
N TRP A 5 -7.83 -10.58 16.71
CA TRP A 5 -7.35 -11.95 16.72
C TRP A 5 -6.33 -12.16 17.83
N THR A 6 -6.34 -13.37 18.41
CA THR A 6 -5.25 -13.81 19.28
C THR A 6 -3.96 -13.94 18.46
N GLU A 7 -2.81 -14.03 19.13
CA GLU A 7 -1.54 -14.28 18.44
C GLU A 7 -1.55 -15.63 17.72
N GLU A 8 -2.15 -16.65 18.33
CA GLU A 8 -2.32 -17.99 17.73
C GLU A 8 -3.13 -17.93 16.44
N GLU A 9 -4.31 -17.29 16.45
CA GLU A 9 -5.16 -17.14 15.26
C GLU A 9 -4.42 -16.41 14.12
N ALA A 10 -3.64 -15.37 14.46
CA ALA A 10 -2.83 -14.64 13.48
C ALA A 10 -1.73 -15.52 12.88
N TRP A 11 -1.03 -16.31 13.70
CA TRP A 11 0.01 -17.22 13.21
C TRP A 11 -0.55 -18.41 12.44
N ASP A 12 -1.66 -19.01 12.89
CA ASP A 12 -2.35 -20.09 12.19
C ASP A 12 -2.80 -19.63 10.82
N TRP A 13 -3.42 -18.44 10.76
CA TRP A 13 -3.72 -17.80 9.49
C TRP A 13 -2.44 -17.67 8.66
N TYR A 14 -1.41 -16.96 9.14
CA TYR A 14 -0.22 -16.65 8.35
C TYR A 14 0.53 -17.89 7.83
N THR A 15 0.64 -18.93 8.65
CA THR A 15 1.39 -20.16 8.33
C THR A 15 0.61 -21.18 7.51
N ALA A 16 -0.72 -21.06 7.42
CA ALA A 16 -1.55 -21.93 6.61
C ALA A 16 -1.43 -21.68 5.10
N ARG A 17 -0.58 -20.74 4.67
CA ARG A 17 -0.46 -20.35 3.26
C ARG A 17 0.99 -20.15 2.81
N PRO A 18 1.24 -20.12 1.50
CA PRO A 18 2.54 -19.76 0.97
C PRO A 18 2.95 -18.34 1.40
N TRP A 19 4.27 -18.12 1.52
CA TRP A 19 4.86 -16.81 1.77
C TRP A 19 4.27 -15.74 0.84
N ILE A 20 3.81 -14.66 1.46
CA ILE A 20 3.15 -13.55 0.77
C ILE A 20 4.22 -12.72 0.08
N SER A 21 4.19 -12.70 -1.25
CA SER A 21 5.05 -11.87 -2.08
C SER A 21 4.20 -11.19 -3.15
N GLY A 22 4.22 -9.88 -3.12
CA GLY A 22 3.39 -9.01 -3.93
C GLY A 22 4.02 -7.64 -4.13
N PHE A 23 3.17 -6.71 -4.57
CA PHE A 23 3.52 -5.32 -4.84
C PHE A 23 2.28 -4.43 -4.70
N ASN A 24 2.52 -3.12 -4.59
CA ASN A 24 1.47 -2.11 -4.61
C ASN A 24 1.07 -1.84 -6.05
N PHE A 25 -0.17 -2.18 -6.41
CA PHE A 25 -0.64 -2.12 -7.77
C PHE A 25 -1.41 -0.83 -8.05
N ILE A 26 -0.88 -0.07 -9.00
CA ILE A 26 -1.53 1.06 -9.64
C ILE A 26 -1.40 0.82 -11.14
N PRO A 27 -2.49 0.76 -11.92
CA PRO A 27 -2.41 0.57 -13.36
C PRO A 27 -1.53 1.64 -13.99
N SER A 28 -0.59 1.25 -14.87
CA SER A 28 0.38 2.18 -15.47
C SER A 28 -0.28 3.38 -16.20
N GLY A 29 -1.47 3.18 -16.77
CA GLY A 29 -2.25 4.23 -17.43
C GLY A 29 -3.01 5.17 -16.49
N SER A 30 -2.86 5.03 -15.17
CA SER A 30 -3.60 5.83 -14.18
C SER A 30 -2.75 6.94 -13.55
N MET A 31 -3.38 8.08 -13.31
CA MET A 31 -2.80 9.23 -12.58
C MET A 31 -3.32 9.35 -11.15
N THR A 32 -4.48 8.76 -10.85
CA THR A 32 -5.13 8.89 -9.54
C THR A 32 -5.35 7.51 -8.94
N GLY A 33 -4.24 6.85 -8.61
CA GLY A 33 -4.25 5.51 -8.03
C GLY A 33 -5.02 4.52 -8.89
N SER A 34 -5.97 3.80 -8.32
CA SER A 34 -6.79 2.81 -9.02
C SER A 34 -8.04 3.40 -9.70
N LEU A 35 -8.29 4.71 -9.63
CA LEU A 35 -9.53 5.34 -10.10
C LEU A 35 -9.90 4.93 -11.54
N TRP A 36 -8.93 4.91 -12.46
CA TRP A 36 -9.15 4.54 -13.86
C TRP A 36 -9.71 3.11 -14.02
N LEU A 37 -9.29 2.19 -13.15
CA LEU A 37 -9.72 0.79 -13.20
C LEU A 37 -11.15 0.61 -12.70
N PHE A 38 -11.68 1.49 -11.84
CA PHE A 38 -12.98 1.27 -11.21
C PHE A 38 -14.09 2.20 -11.70
N GLN A 39 -13.77 3.33 -12.32
CA GLN A 39 -14.78 4.21 -12.91
C GLN A 39 -15.37 3.62 -14.20
N GLU A 40 -16.56 4.08 -14.60
CA GLU A 40 -17.22 3.68 -15.85
C GLU A 40 -16.43 4.14 -17.09
N TYR A 41 -15.90 5.37 -17.06
CA TYR A 41 -15.17 5.93 -18.19
C TYR A 41 -13.85 5.19 -18.45
N GLY A 42 -13.77 4.50 -19.58
CA GLY A 42 -12.55 3.83 -20.03
C GLY A 42 -12.19 2.56 -19.24
N HIS A 43 -13.15 1.99 -18.49
CA HIS A 43 -12.95 0.78 -17.71
C HIS A 43 -12.39 -0.38 -18.55
N LYS A 44 -12.96 -0.62 -19.73
CA LYS A 44 -12.58 -1.74 -20.59
C LYS A 44 -11.10 -1.68 -21.01
N GLU A 45 -10.62 -0.49 -21.33
CA GLU A 45 -9.22 -0.25 -21.64
C GLU A 45 -8.35 -0.43 -20.39
N ALA A 46 -8.76 0.14 -19.26
CA ALA A 46 -8.07 0.01 -17.97
C ALA A 46 -7.91 -1.46 -17.55
N PHE A 47 -9.00 -2.21 -17.62
CA PHE A 47 -9.06 -3.62 -17.28
C PHE A 47 -8.17 -4.46 -18.18
N ARG A 48 -8.21 -4.22 -19.50
CA ARG A 48 -7.33 -4.92 -20.46
C ARG A 48 -5.85 -4.68 -20.15
N ASP A 49 -5.48 -3.45 -19.81
CA ASP A 49 -4.08 -3.11 -19.55
C ASP A 49 -3.64 -3.62 -18.17
N ALA A 50 -4.50 -3.51 -17.16
CA ALA A 50 -4.31 -4.17 -15.87
C ALA A 50 -4.13 -5.69 -16.00
N ALA A 51 -4.92 -6.37 -16.85
CA ALA A 51 -4.79 -7.81 -17.07
C ALA A 51 -3.41 -8.21 -17.61
N LYS A 52 -2.77 -7.39 -18.46
CA LYS A 52 -1.40 -7.65 -18.93
C LYS A 52 -0.39 -7.53 -17.78
N GLU A 53 -0.56 -6.52 -16.92
CA GLU A 53 0.31 -6.30 -15.76
C GLU A 53 0.13 -7.39 -14.71
N ILE A 54 -1.10 -7.83 -14.43
CA ILE A 54 -1.40 -8.97 -13.56
C ILE A 54 -0.80 -10.26 -14.13
N ALA A 55 -0.94 -10.51 -15.44
CA ALA A 55 -0.30 -11.66 -16.09
C ALA A 55 1.23 -11.63 -16.00
N LEU A 56 1.84 -10.44 -16.14
CA LEU A 56 3.28 -10.24 -15.95
C LEU A 56 3.69 -10.56 -14.51
N ALA A 57 2.93 -10.08 -13.52
CA ALA A 57 3.16 -10.36 -12.10
C ALA A 57 3.04 -11.85 -11.77
N ALA A 58 2.02 -12.53 -12.29
CA ALA A 58 1.85 -13.96 -12.15
C ALA A 58 3.03 -14.73 -12.77
N GLY A 59 3.54 -14.27 -13.92
CA GLY A 59 4.75 -14.82 -14.56
C GLY A 59 6.05 -14.65 -13.75
N LEU A 60 6.05 -13.78 -12.73
CA LEU A 60 7.13 -13.63 -11.74
C LEU A 60 6.87 -14.43 -10.45
N GLY A 61 5.73 -15.10 -10.35
CA GLY A 61 5.31 -15.87 -9.19
C GLY A 61 4.82 -15.01 -8.02
N PHE A 62 4.37 -13.76 -8.24
CA PHE A 62 3.66 -13.02 -7.20
C PHE A 62 2.30 -13.66 -6.92
N ASN A 63 1.84 -13.61 -5.67
CA ASN A 63 0.58 -14.23 -5.22
C ASN A 63 -0.37 -13.27 -4.50
N SER A 64 -0.01 -11.99 -4.43
CA SER A 64 -0.86 -10.97 -3.85
C SER A 64 -0.54 -9.59 -4.42
N ILE A 65 -1.52 -8.70 -4.43
CA ILE A 65 -1.34 -7.28 -4.69
C ILE A 65 -1.96 -6.45 -3.56
N ARG A 66 -1.38 -5.29 -3.28
CA ARG A 66 -1.93 -4.28 -2.38
C ARG A 66 -2.42 -3.10 -3.20
N MET A 67 -3.63 -2.60 -2.95
CA MET A 67 -4.20 -1.51 -3.75
C MET A 67 -5.11 -0.61 -2.92
N VAL A 68 -4.90 0.70 -3.04
CA VAL A 68 -5.85 1.71 -2.53
C VAL A 68 -7.12 1.68 -3.35
N LEU A 69 -8.26 1.47 -2.70
CA LEU A 69 -9.56 1.49 -3.35
C LEU A 69 -10.04 2.93 -3.55
N PRO A 70 -10.60 3.28 -4.73
CA PRO A 70 -10.92 4.65 -5.04
C PRO A 70 -12.30 5.04 -4.48
N PHE A 71 -12.33 5.49 -3.21
CA PHE A 71 -13.57 5.92 -2.53
C PHE A 71 -14.41 6.91 -3.36
N GLU A 72 -13.77 7.78 -4.14
CA GLU A 72 -14.48 8.73 -4.99
C GLU A 72 -15.34 8.07 -6.07
N VAL A 73 -14.88 6.94 -6.63
CA VAL A 73 -15.65 6.16 -7.61
C VAL A 73 -16.85 5.53 -6.93
N TYR A 74 -16.69 4.98 -5.71
CA TYR A 74 -17.84 4.51 -4.94
C TYR A 74 -18.85 5.64 -4.68
N ARG A 75 -18.37 6.84 -4.33
CA ARG A 75 -19.22 8.00 -4.04
C ARG A 75 -20.06 8.45 -5.24
N GLN A 76 -19.50 8.44 -6.43
CA GLN A 76 -20.16 8.96 -7.65
C GLN A 76 -20.81 7.87 -8.52
N GLU A 77 -20.20 6.69 -8.59
CA GLU A 77 -20.57 5.58 -9.48
C GLU A 77 -20.61 4.23 -8.72
N ARG A 78 -21.26 4.20 -7.54
CA ARG A 78 -21.34 3.04 -6.64
C ARG A 78 -21.58 1.68 -7.33
N GLU A 79 -22.52 1.60 -8.27
CA GLU A 79 -22.82 0.34 -8.96
C GLU A 79 -21.70 -0.07 -9.94
N ALA A 80 -21.06 0.89 -10.61
CA ALA A 80 -19.92 0.61 -11.48
C ALA A 80 -18.72 0.15 -10.66
N PHE A 81 -18.44 0.84 -9.55
CA PHE A 81 -17.39 0.46 -8.60
C PHE A 81 -17.46 -1.02 -8.20
N PHE A 82 -18.64 -1.51 -7.80
CA PHE A 82 -18.78 -2.90 -7.38
C PHE A 82 -18.68 -3.89 -8.55
N ARG A 83 -19.30 -3.60 -9.71
CA ARG A 83 -19.14 -4.46 -10.91
C ARG A 83 -17.67 -4.61 -11.30
N HIS A 84 -16.93 -3.50 -11.36
CA HIS A 84 -15.52 -3.52 -11.74
C HIS A 84 -14.63 -4.16 -10.67
N MET A 85 -15.03 -4.10 -9.39
CA MET A 85 -14.37 -4.88 -8.33
C MET A 85 -14.60 -6.38 -8.49
N ASP A 86 -15.82 -6.81 -8.82
CA ASP A 86 -16.13 -8.22 -9.09
C ASP A 86 -15.28 -8.72 -10.28
N GLU A 87 -15.27 -7.98 -11.39
CA GLU A 87 -14.46 -8.30 -12.58
C GLU A 87 -12.95 -8.35 -12.25
N PHE A 88 -12.46 -7.41 -11.44
CA PHE A 88 -11.05 -7.39 -11.06
C PHE A 88 -10.68 -8.55 -10.14
N LEU A 89 -11.53 -8.90 -9.16
CA LEU A 89 -11.32 -10.07 -8.31
C LEU A 89 -11.38 -11.38 -9.11
N ASP A 90 -12.24 -11.46 -10.13
CA ASP A 90 -12.29 -12.60 -11.05
C ASP A 90 -10.94 -12.74 -11.80
N LEU A 91 -10.43 -11.65 -12.38
CA LEU A 91 -9.12 -11.60 -13.03
C LEU A 91 -7.99 -12.06 -12.09
N LEU A 92 -7.93 -11.54 -10.86
CA LEU A 92 -6.90 -11.95 -9.90
C LEU A 92 -7.01 -13.44 -9.56
N GLY A 93 -8.24 -13.95 -9.41
CA GLY A 93 -8.52 -15.35 -9.17
C GLY A 93 -8.05 -16.28 -10.30
N GLU A 94 -8.11 -15.85 -11.57
CA GLU A 94 -7.57 -16.62 -12.70
C GLU A 94 -6.05 -16.87 -12.60
N TYR A 95 -5.34 -16.04 -11.85
CA TYR A 95 -3.89 -16.12 -11.63
C TYR A 95 -3.49 -16.55 -10.22
N ASP A 96 -4.44 -17.00 -9.38
CA ASP A 96 -4.22 -17.30 -7.96
C ASP A 96 -3.57 -16.12 -7.19
N ILE A 97 -3.88 -14.89 -7.60
CA ILE A 97 -3.44 -13.66 -6.93
C ILE A 97 -4.55 -13.20 -6.00
N THR A 98 -4.18 -12.82 -4.79
CA THR A 98 -5.11 -12.24 -3.81
C THR A 98 -4.97 -10.72 -3.73
N LEU A 99 -5.97 -10.05 -3.14
CA LEU A 99 -6.01 -8.61 -2.97
C LEU A 99 -5.94 -8.22 -1.50
N MET A 100 -5.07 -7.27 -1.19
CA MET A 100 -5.07 -6.49 0.05
C MET A 100 -5.63 -5.09 -0.26
N PRO A 101 -6.94 -4.87 -0.14
CA PRO A 101 -7.52 -3.55 -0.33
C PRO A 101 -7.10 -2.60 0.80
N VAL A 102 -6.75 -1.38 0.41
CA VAL A 102 -6.45 -0.27 1.31
C VAL A 102 -7.61 0.71 1.27
N LEU A 103 -8.21 0.97 2.43
CA LEU A 103 -9.47 1.71 2.52
C LEU A 103 -9.26 3.23 2.58
N PHE A 104 -8.32 3.68 3.42
CA PHE A 104 -8.00 5.09 3.65
C PHE A 104 -6.50 5.26 3.96
N GLY A 105 -6.02 6.50 4.06
CA GLY A 105 -4.62 6.79 4.38
C GLY A 105 -4.32 8.27 4.60
N ASP A 106 -3.11 8.55 5.09
CA ASP A 106 -2.67 9.90 5.50
C ASP A 106 -1.60 10.54 4.58
N CYS A 107 -1.40 10.01 3.37
CA CYS A 107 -0.63 10.68 2.32
C CYS A 107 -1.48 11.79 1.69
N CYS A 108 -1.52 12.96 2.31
CA CYS A 108 -2.46 14.03 1.99
C CYS A 108 -1.74 15.34 1.65
N VAL A 109 -2.22 16.02 0.63
CA VAL A 109 -1.83 17.41 0.36
C VAL A 109 -2.53 18.37 1.34
N PRO A 110 -2.00 19.59 1.54
CA PRO A 110 -2.71 20.63 2.28
C PRO A 110 -4.06 21.00 1.64
N ARG A 111 -4.99 21.52 2.43
CA ARG A 111 -6.38 21.78 1.99
C ARG A 111 -6.47 22.72 0.78
N GLU A 112 -5.60 23.72 0.71
CA GLU A 112 -5.52 24.70 -0.37
C GLU A 112 -4.99 24.11 -1.69
N LYS A 113 -4.28 22.98 -1.64
CA LYS A 113 -3.82 22.24 -2.81
C LYS A 113 -4.74 21.07 -3.16
N TYR A 114 -5.60 20.65 -2.24
CA TYR A 114 -6.52 19.54 -2.44
C TYR A 114 -7.49 19.82 -3.59
N LYS A 115 -7.59 18.84 -4.49
CA LYS A 115 -8.59 18.79 -5.54
C LYS A 115 -9.32 17.47 -5.41
N ALA A 116 -10.63 17.51 -5.38
CA ALA A 116 -11.44 16.30 -5.41
C ALA A 116 -11.09 15.50 -6.67
N PRO A 117 -10.88 14.17 -6.58
CA PRO A 117 -10.66 13.36 -7.75
C PRO A 117 -11.85 13.50 -8.72
N HIS A 118 -11.56 13.66 -10.00
CA HIS A 118 -12.57 13.80 -11.04
C HIS A 118 -12.63 12.52 -11.88
N LEU A 119 -13.84 11.99 -12.07
CA LEU A 119 -14.06 10.87 -12.97
C LEU A 119 -13.96 11.33 -14.43
N GLY A 120 -13.52 10.44 -15.31
CA GLY A 120 -13.31 10.70 -16.72
C GLY A 120 -11.87 10.42 -17.18
N PRO A 121 -11.42 11.08 -18.26
CA PRO A 121 -10.08 10.90 -18.80
C PRO A 121 -8.99 11.14 -17.75
N GLN A 122 -8.02 10.22 -17.66
CA GLN A 122 -6.85 10.41 -16.81
C GLN A 122 -5.97 11.53 -17.39
N PRO A 123 -5.51 12.50 -16.57
CA PRO A 123 -4.65 13.57 -17.05
C PRO A 123 -3.33 13.04 -17.63
N GLU A 124 -2.67 13.85 -18.46
CA GLU A 124 -1.29 13.56 -18.86
C GLU A 124 -0.32 13.97 -17.74
N PRO A 125 0.73 13.18 -17.49
CA PRO A 125 1.68 13.49 -16.43
C PRO A 125 2.56 14.67 -16.79
N VAL A 126 2.99 15.41 -15.76
CA VAL A 126 4.05 16.39 -15.89
C VAL A 126 5.39 15.64 -15.79
N PRO A 127 6.24 15.64 -16.83
CA PRO A 127 7.48 14.86 -16.84
C PRO A 127 8.39 15.18 -15.65
N GLY A 128 8.94 14.15 -14.99
CA GLY A 128 9.92 14.33 -13.89
C GLY A 128 9.33 14.49 -12.49
N TYR A 129 8.02 14.35 -12.33
CA TYR A 129 7.32 14.45 -11.06
C TYR A 129 6.83 13.10 -10.57
N PHE A 130 7.12 12.79 -9.30
CA PHE A 130 6.59 11.60 -8.65
C PHE A 130 5.06 11.70 -8.55
N GLY A 131 4.34 10.63 -8.87
CA GLY A 131 2.88 10.65 -8.98
C GLY A 131 2.37 11.45 -10.20
N GLY A 132 3.25 11.82 -11.15
CA GLY A 132 2.87 12.49 -12.40
C GLY A 132 2.44 13.96 -12.25
N SER A 133 2.56 14.55 -11.07
CA SER A 133 2.03 15.89 -10.74
C SER A 133 2.99 16.66 -9.83
N PRO A 134 3.13 17.99 -9.99
CA PRO A 134 3.86 18.82 -9.03
C PRO A 134 3.13 19.02 -7.69
N VAL A 135 1.85 18.62 -7.63
CA VAL A 135 1.03 18.65 -6.41
C VAL A 135 0.92 17.22 -5.89
N THR A 136 1.67 16.91 -4.84
CA THR A 136 1.77 15.57 -4.24
C THR A 136 1.85 15.70 -2.70
N PRO A 137 1.52 14.64 -1.95
CA PRO A 137 1.70 14.62 -0.50
C PRO A 137 3.17 14.43 -0.08
N PHE A 138 4.10 14.35 -1.03
CA PHE A 138 5.54 14.16 -0.81
C PHE A 138 6.30 15.47 -1.00
N ASP A 139 5.68 16.58 -0.61
CA ASP A 139 6.29 17.90 -0.59
C ASP A 139 6.87 18.24 0.79
N ASP A 140 7.84 19.17 0.82
CA ASP A 140 8.54 19.53 2.06
C ASP A 140 7.56 20.05 3.13
N SER A 141 6.53 20.81 2.74
CA SER A 141 5.59 21.42 3.69
C SER A 141 4.79 20.40 4.51
N THR A 142 4.38 19.29 3.90
CA THR A 142 3.62 18.24 4.61
C THR A 142 4.54 17.25 5.33
N GLN A 143 5.70 16.96 4.75
CA GLN A 143 6.66 16.00 5.31
C GLN A 143 7.47 16.56 6.48
N SER A 144 7.70 17.88 6.53
CA SER A 144 8.31 18.57 7.67
C SER A 144 7.34 18.88 8.81
N GLY A 145 6.03 18.71 8.59
CA GLY A 145 4.97 19.07 9.54
C GLY A 145 4.65 20.57 9.58
N GLU A 146 5.17 21.38 8.65
CA GLU A 146 4.79 22.80 8.50
C GLU A 146 3.30 22.98 8.17
N CYS A 147 2.75 22.06 7.38
CA CYS A 147 1.35 22.02 6.99
C CYS A 147 0.73 20.68 7.37
N ILE A 148 -0.56 20.70 7.70
CA ILE A 148 -1.33 19.51 8.00
C ILE A 148 -2.10 19.11 6.74
N GLY A 149 -1.88 17.87 6.28
CA GLY A 149 -2.58 17.30 5.15
C GLY A 149 -4.09 17.19 5.40
N TYR A 150 -4.88 17.50 4.38
CA TYR A 150 -6.34 17.44 4.42
C TYR A 150 -6.85 16.10 3.91
N SER A 151 -7.75 15.48 4.68
CA SER A 151 -8.49 14.29 4.27
C SER A 151 -9.99 14.56 4.34
N ILE A 152 -10.72 14.06 3.35
CA ILE A 152 -12.19 14.08 3.34
C ILE A 152 -12.80 13.28 4.50
N THR A 153 -12.02 12.40 5.14
CA THR A 153 -12.44 11.65 6.33
C THR A 153 -12.63 12.55 7.55
N ASP A 154 -12.04 13.74 7.54
CA ASP A 154 -12.13 14.71 8.63
C ASP A 154 -13.47 15.45 8.63
N ASP A 155 -14.16 15.50 7.49
CA ASP A 155 -15.42 16.22 7.32
C ASP A 155 -16.58 15.37 7.88
N PRO A 156 -17.26 15.80 8.97
CA PRO A 156 -18.28 14.99 9.62
C PRO A 156 -19.46 14.62 8.72
N GLU A 157 -19.76 15.45 7.73
CA GLU A 157 -20.78 15.22 6.70
C GLU A 157 -20.49 14.00 5.82
N ASN A 158 -19.22 13.62 5.64
CA ASN A 158 -18.83 12.43 4.90
C ASN A 158 -18.96 11.13 5.72
N ARG A 159 -19.11 11.23 7.05
CA ARG A 159 -19.10 10.08 7.95
C ARG A 159 -20.17 9.02 7.62
N PRO A 160 -21.44 9.37 7.34
CA PRO A 160 -22.44 8.37 6.97
C PRO A 160 -22.10 7.63 5.67
N LEU A 161 -21.52 8.32 4.70
CA LEU A 161 -21.11 7.71 3.42
C LEU A 161 -19.88 6.81 3.59
N ILE A 162 -18.91 7.22 4.40
CA ILE A 162 -17.73 6.44 4.76
C ILE A 162 -18.14 5.15 5.50
N GLU A 163 -19.06 5.23 6.45
CA GLU A 163 -19.61 4.05 7.13
C GLU A 163 -20.30 3.10 6.14
N ALA A 164 -21.15 3.64 5.26
CA ALA A 164 -21.83 2.84 4.24
C ALA A 164 -20.82 2.14 3.32
N TYR A 165 -19.80 2.85 2.84
CA TYR A 165 -18.74 2.29 2.00
C TYR A 165 -18.04 1.09 2.65
N VAL A 166 -17.59 1.25 3.90
CA VAL A 166 -16.88 0.19 4.63
C VAL A 166 -17.81 -0.99 4.90
N LYS A 167 -19.03 -0.74 5.36
CA LYS A 167 -20.00 -1.81 5.67
C LYS A 167 -20.44 -2.57 4.42
N GLU A 168 -20.58 -1.89 3.29
CA GLU A 168 -20.92 -2.55 2.02
C GLU A 168 -19.77 -3.39 1.48
N LEU A 169 -18.52 -2.90 1.51
CA LEU A 169 -17.34 -3.70 1.19
C LEU A 169 -17.26 -4.94 2.07
N ALA A 170 -17.41 -4.77 3.39
CA ALA A 170 -17.39 -5.86 4.35
C ALA A 170 -18.51 -6.88 4.10
N SER A 171 -19.72 -6.42 3.81
CA SER A 171 -20.88 -7.30 3.58
C SER A 171 -20.74 -8.10 2.29
N ARG A 172 -20.16 -7.51 1.23
CA ARG A 172 -19.99 -8.16 -0.08
C ARG A 172 -18.79 -9.10 -0.10
N TYR A 173 -17.65 -8.67 0.44
CA TYR A 173 -16.37 -9.35 0.26
C TYR A 173 -15.74 -9.89 1.56
N GLY A 174 -16.38 -9.66 2.71
CA GLY A 174 -15.84 -10.08 4.01
C GLY A 174 -15.70 -11.59 4.20
N GLN A 175 -16.28 -12.40 3.30
CA GLN A 175 -16.13 -13.87 3.27
C GLN A 175 -15.50 -14.36 1.96
N ASP A 176 -15.02 -13.44 1.11
CA ASP A 176 -14.38 -13.78 -0.16
C ASP A 176 -12.89 -14.11 0.08
N PRO A 177 -12.42 -15.34 -0.23
CA PRO A 177 -11.04 -15.74 -0.01
C PRO A 177 -10.04 -15.04 -0.93
N ARG A 178 -10.50 -14.33 -1.97
CA ARG A 178 -9.66 -13.52 -2.85
C ARG A 178 -9.22 -12.22 -2.18
N ILE A 179 -9.94 -11.76 -1.15
CA ILE A 179 -9.44 -10.73 -0.24
C ILE A 179 -8.54 -11.42 0.78
N LEU A 180 -7.29 -10.98 0.88
CA LEU A 180 -6.30 -11.55 1.80
C LEU A 180 -6.30 -10.86 3.16
N ILE A 181 -6.25 -9.52 3.15
CA ILE A 181 -6.06 -8.66 4.33
C ILE A 181 -6.84 -7.37 4.10
N TRP A 182 -7.57 -6.86 5.10
CA TRP A 182 -8.11 -5.50 5.04
C TRP A 182 -7.09 -4.52 5.63
N ASN A 183 -6.48 -3.71 4.77
CA ASN A 183 -5.64 -2.61 5.20
C ASN A 183 -6.54 -1.40 5.49
N VAL A 184 -6.83 -1.20 6.76
CA VAL A 184 -7.73 -0.17 7.26
C VAL A 184 -7.18 1.23 6.98
N TRP A 185 -5.89 1.44 7.25
CA TRP A 185 -5.26 2.74 7.11
C TRP A 185 -3.82 2.63 6.60
N ASN A 186 -3.52 3.38 5.55
CA ASN A 186 -2.18 3.56 4.99
C ASN A 186 -1.45 4.72 5.68
N GLU A 187 -0.24 4.43 6.15
CA GLU A 187 0.70 5.40 6.74
C GLU A 187 0.05 6.31 7.79
N ALA A 188 -0.61 5.72 8.78
CA ALA A 188 -1.33 6.49 9.79
C ALA A 188 -0.40 7.53 10.46
N GLY A 189 -0.84 8.79 10.50
CA GLY A 189 -0.09 9.91 11.03
C GLY A 189 0.79 10.68 10.03
N ASN A 190 0.88 10.26 8.76
CA ASN A 190 1.64 10.98 7.72
C ASN A 190 1.06 12.38 7.42
N SER A 191 1.81 13.20 6.68
CA SER A 191 1.46 14.57 6.26
C SER A 191 1.12 15.49 7.44
N GLY A 192 1.85 15.33 8.56
CA GLY A 192 1.62 16.09 9.80
C GLY A 192 0.29 15.78 10.50
N ARG A 193 -0.42 14.71 10.12
CA ARG A 193 -1.76 14.40 10.65
C ARG A 193 -1.71 13.77 12.04
N LEU A 194 -0.66 13.03 12.40
CA LEU A 194 -0.53 12.34 13.69
C LEU A 194 -1.86 11.66 14.11
N SER A 195 -2.35 11.88 15.33
CA SER A 195 -3.58 11.27 15.85
C SER A 195 -4.89 11.82 15.24
N ARG A 196 -4.86 12.73 14.24
CA ARG A 196 -6.11 13.27 13.63
C ARG A 196 -6.97 12.19 12.98
N SER A 197 -6.34 11.17 12.41
CA SER A 197 -7.05 10.07 11.74
C SER A 197 -7.55 8.99 12.70
N LEU A 198 -7.10 8.99 13.95
CA LEU A 198 -7.40 7.95 14.93
C LEU A 198 -8.91 7.68 15.11
N PRO A 199 -9.79 8.70 15.26
CA PRO A 199 -11.22 8.46 15.49
C PRO A 199 -11.95 7.81 14.31
N VAL A 200 -11.46 8.03 13.08
CA VAL A 200 -12.04 7.38 11.89
C VAL A 200 -11.43 6.00 11.72
N MET A 201 -10.12 5.85 11.90
CA MET A 201 -9.43 4.56 11.83
C MET A 201 -10.05 3.54 12.80
N GLU A 202 -10.25 3.91 14.08
CA GLU A 202 -10.88 3.05 15.09
C GLU A 202 -12.30 2.62 14.69
N ALA A 203 -13.06 3.53 14.08
CA ALA A 203 -14.40 3.23 13.63
C ALA A 203 -14.41 2.26 12.44
N VAL A 204 -13.48 2.40 11.49
CA VAL A 204 -13.36 1.47 10.36
C VAL A 204 -13.00 0.07 10.85
N PHE A 205 -12.06 -0.06 11.79
CA PHE A 205 -11.80 -1.35 12.48
C PHE A 205 -13.08 -1.90 13.13
N SER A 206 -13.84 -1.05 13.83
CA SER A 206 -15.07 -1.48 14.50
C SER A 206 -16.13 -1.96 13.51
N TRP A 207 -16.33 -1.27 12.39
CA TRP A 207 -17.34 -1.66 11.40
C TRP A 207 -16.96 -2.97 10.71
N LEU A 208 -15.69 -3.15 10.31
CA LEU A 208 -15.24 -4.42 9.74
C LEU A 208 -15.42 -5.60 10.71
N ARG A 209 -15.16 -5.38 12.00
CA ARG A 209 -15.43 -6.37 13.06
C ARG A 209 -16.92 -6.63 13.26
N GLU A 210 -17.77 -5.60 13.23
CA GLU A 210 -19.23 -5.74 13.37
C GLU A 210 -19.80 -6.71 12.33
N LEU A 211 -19.30 -6.59 11.09
CA LEU A 211 -19.68 -7.41 9.93
C LEU A 211 -18.93 -8.75 9.87
N ASP A 212 -18.09 -9.05 10.87
CA ASP A 212 -17.45 -10.34 11.07
C ASP A 212 -16.64 -10.85 9.87
N VAL A 213 -15.87 -9.95 9.22
CA VAL A 213 -14.99 -10.33 8.10
C VAL A 213 -14.00 -11.44 8.53
N MET A 214 -13.70 -12.36 7.61
CA MET A 214 -12.85 -13.53 7.87
C MET A 214 -11.35 -13.24 7.72
N GLN A 215 -10.99 -12.14 7.07
CA GLN A 215 -9.60 -11.71 6.85
C GLN A 215 -9.09 -10.89 8.05
N PRO A 216 -7.77 -10.86 8.30
CA PRO A 216 -7.20 -10.01 9.33
C PRO A 216 -7.32 -8.53 8.96
N LEU A 217 -7.45 -7.70 9.98
CA LEU A 217 -7.46 -6.25 9.89
C LEU A 217 -6.09 -5.68 10.27
N THR A 218 -5.64 -4.65 9.56
CA THR A 218 -4.36 -4.00 9.88
C THR A 218 -4.30 -2.53 9.50
N ALA A 219 -3.44 -1.77 10.16
CA ALA A 219 -3.06 -0.40 9.82
C ALA A 219 -1.54 -0.28 9.88
N ASP A 220 -0.97 0.37 8.88
CA ASP A 220 0.48 0.36 8.66
C ASP A 220 1.22 1.29 9.64
N VAL A 221 2.36 0.82 10.16
CA VAL A 221 3.34 1.64 10.90
C VAL A 221 4.59 1.88 10.07
N TRP A 222 5.18 3.07 10.15
CA TRP A 222 6.26 3.49 9.26
C TRP A 222 7.26 4.47 9.92
N GLY A 223 6.93 5.00 11.10
CA GLY A 223 7.73 5.94 11.87
C GLY A 223 7.12 7.34 11.98
N ALA A 224 5.78 7.45 11.96
CA ALA A 224 5.07 8.72 12.12
C ALA A 224 5.50 9.45 13.39
N GLY A 225 5.85 10.74 13.26
CA GLY A 225 6.28 11.57 14.39
C GLY A 225 7.78 11.50 14.72
N ALA A 226 8.60 10.87 13.87
CA ALA A 226 10.06 10.96 13.99
C ALA A 226 10.58 12.41 13.82
N ASP A 227 11.67 12.75 14.51
CA ASP A 227 12.22 14.12 14.64
C ASP A 227 12.60 14.84 13.32
N ASN A 228 12.60 14.15 12.19
CA ASN A 228 12.80 14.70 10.84
C ASN A 228 12.19 13.74 9.80
N PRO A 229 11.90 14.18 8.56
CA PRO A 229 11.16 13.39 7.57
C PRO A 229 11.82 12.07 7.15
N TYR A 230 13.07 11.82 7.56
CA TYR A 230 13.81 10.58 7.33
C TYR A 230 14.37 9.96 8.62
N GLY A 231 13.97 10.45 9.79
CA GLY A 231 14.54 10.04 11.07
C GLY A 231 14.32 8.56 11.33
N TRP A 232 13.15 8.09 10.91
CA TRP A 232 12.72 6.70 10.93
C TRP A 232 13.60 5.77 10.08
N LEU A 233 14.28 6.25 9.03
CA LEU A 233 15.24 5.44 8.25
C LEU A 233 16.51 5.08 9.02
N LYS A 234 16.93 5.92 9.98
CA LYS A 234 18.14 5.71 10.78
C LYS A 234 17.82 5.15 12.17
N LYS A 235 16.59 5.31 12.60
CA LYS A 235 16.06 4.81 13.85
C LYS A 235 14.65 4.30 13.55
N PRO A 236 14.47 3.09 13.03
CA PRO A 236 13.13 2.56 12.86
C PRO A 236 12.51 2.26 14.22
N GLY A 237 11.23 2.59 14.39
CA GLY A 237 10.54 2.48 15.68
C GLY A 237 9.10 3.00 15.60
N ILE A 238 8.52 3.24 16.77
CA ILE A 238 7.18 3.83 16.94
C ILE A 238 7.35 5.11 17.73
N TYR A 239 6.84 6.22 17.21
CA TYR A 239 7.08 7.56 17.76
C TYR A 239 5.81 8.32 18.12
N ALA A 240 4.65 7.88 17.63
CA ALA A 240 3.38 8.55 17.84
C ALA A 240 2.29 7.58 18.30
N GLU A 241 1.37 8.12 19.11
CA GLU A 241 0.18 7.43 19.63
C GLU A 241 -0.63 6.72 18.53
N ILE A 242 -0.77 7.33 17.36
CA ILE A 242 -1.50 6.74 16.22
C ILE A 242 -0.92 5.39 15.78
N GLU A 243 0.40 5.21 15.82
CA GLU A 243 1.06 3.96 15.46
C GLU A 243 0.99 2.92 16.59
N GLU A 244 1.01 3.37 17.85
CA GLU A 244 0.72 2.50 19.00
C GLU A 244 -0.70 1.91 18.90
N HIS A 245 -1.68 2.75 18.55
CA HIS A 245 -3.05 2.31 18.29
C HIS A 245 -3.15 1.41 17.05
N SER A 246 -2.39 1.71 15.99
CA SER A 246 -2.32 0.85 14.79
C SER A 246 -1.86 -0.55 15.17
N ILE A 247 -0.79 -0.69 15.96
CA ILE A 247 -0.36 -2.00 16.48
C ILE A 247 -1.40 -2.62 17.41
N ALA A 248 -2.00 -1.84 18.32
CA ALA A 248 -2.95 -2.35 19.30
C ALA A 248 -4.26 -2.86 18.69
N LEU A 249 -4.69 -2.30 17.55
CA LEU A 249 -5.90 -2.70 16.85
C LEU A 249 -5.66 -3.82 15.84
N SER A 250 -4.47 -3.93 15.27
CA SER A 250 -4.22 -4.83 14.13
C SER A 250 -4.10 -6.32 14.53
N ASP A 251 -4.70 -7.20 13.72
CA ASP A 251 -4.63 -8.65 13.88
C ASP A 251 -3.24 -9.18 13.47
N ILE A 252 -2.64 -8.57 12.46
CA ILE A 252 -1.25 -8.77 12.01
C ILE A 252 -0.54 -7.43 11.94
N ILE A 253 0.79 -7.41 12.02
CA ILE A 253 1.54 -6.16 11.94
C ILE A 253 2.00 -5.93 10.51
N THR A 254 1.54 -4.82 9.95
CA THR A 254 2.05 -4.32 8.69
C THR A 254 2.86 -3.06 8.92
N PHE A 255 3.92 -2.92 8.12
CA PHE A 255 4.81 -1.79 8.27
C PHE A 255 5.39 -1.37 6.92
N HIS A 256 5.80 -0.11 6.81
CA HIS A 256 6.55 0.38 5.65
C HIS A 256 8.01 0.58 6.05
N TYR A 257 8.92 0.23 5.16
CA TYR A 257 10.32 0.53 5.38
C TYR A 257 11.10 0.67 4.08
N TYR A 258 11.47 1.91 3.75
CA TYR A 258 12.18 2.29 2.52
C TYR A 258 13.70 2.47 2.71
N GLY A 259 14.25 2.10 3.87
CA GLY A 259 15.66 2.28 4.19
C GLY A 259 16.56 1.11 3.86
N ASP A 260 17.81 1.20 4.33
CA ASP A 260 18.83 0.20 4.03
C ASP A 260 18.62 -1.15 4.75
N TYR A 261 19.41 -2.14 4.32
CA TYR A 261 19.37 -3.51 4.84
C TYR A 261 19.67 -3.61 6.35
N THR A 262 20.57 -2.77 6.86
CA THR A 262 21.00 -2.83 8.28
C THR A 262 19.84 -2.43 9.18
N HIS A 263 19.22 -1.30 8.88
CA HIS A 263 18.12 -0.78 9.66
C HIS A 263 16.81 -1.56 9.41
N SER A 264 16.63 -2.15 8.22
CA SER A 264 15.55 -3.13 7.96
C SER A 264 15.57 -4.27 8.97
N ARG A 265 16.75 -4.85 9.25
CA ARG A 265 16.89 -5.92 10.26
C ARG A 265 16.61 -5.44 11.68
N GLN A 266 17.00 -4.21 12.01
CA GLN A 266 16.68 -3.61 13.29
C GLN A 266 15.18 -3.43 13.46
N TYR A 267 14.47 -2.98 12.41
CA TYR A 267 13.03 -2.79 12.49
C TYR A 267 12.28 -4.12 12.64
N ILE A 268 12.68 -5.16 11.88
CA ILE A 268 12.15 -6.52 12.08
C ILE A 268 12.32 -6.95 13.53
N ALA A 269 13.53 -6.80 14.09
CA ALA A 269 13.80 -7.21 15.47
C ALA A 269 12.94 -6.44 16.48
N PHE A 270 12.76 -5.14 16.27
CA PHE A 270 11.87 -4.31 17.08
C PHE A 270 10.40 -4.76 16.97
N LEU A 271 9.87 -4.93 15.76
CA LEU A 271 8.45 -5.29 15.56
C LEU A 271 8.13 -6.72 16.02
N ARG A 272 9.11 -7.63 16.01
CA ARG A 272 8.92 -9.01 16.51
C ARG A 272 8.50 -9.09 17.98
N GLN A 273 8.81 -8.07 18.79
CA GLN A 273 8.44 -8.05 20.20
C GLN A 273 6.92 -8.07 20.43
N PHE A 274 6.13 -7.71 19.41
CA PHE A 274 4.66 -7.68 19.47
C PHE A 274 4.01 -9.04 19.13
N GLY A 275 4.80 -10.10 18.92
CA GLY A 275 4.31 -11.49 18.90
C GLY A 275 3.48 -11.90 17.68
N ARG A 276 3.38 -11.06 16.65
CA ARG A 276 2.48 -11.28 15.49
C ARG A 276 3.24 -11.42 14.16
N PRO A 277 2.62 -12.04 13.15
CA PRO A 277 3.16 -12.06 11.79
C PRO A 277 3.46 -10.64 11.30
N LEU A 278 4.57 -10.51 10.58
CA LEU A 278 5.05 -9.25 10.02
C LEU A 278 4.91 -9.27 8.50
N ILE A 279 4.44 -8.17 7.93
CA ILE A 279 4.40 -7.95 6.48
C ILE A 279 4.90 -6.54 6.20
N ASN A 280 5.94 -6.40 5.39
CA ASN A 280 6.35 -5.10 4.87
C ASN A 280 5.45 -4.75 3.67
N THR A 281 4.54 -3.81 3.86
CA THR A 281 3.48 -3.46 2.89
C THR A 281 3.89 -2.38 1.91
N GLU A 282 4.98 -1.65 2.18
CA GLU A 282 5.65 -0.78 1.21
C GLU A 282 7.17 -0.69 1.47
N TRP A 283 7.95 -1.05 0.46
CA TRP A 283 9.41 -0.97 0.43
C TRP A 283 9.88 -0.90 -1.02
N LEU A 284 11.19 -0.91 -1.26
CA LEU A 284 11.88 -0.55 -2.52
C LEU A 284 12.00 0.96 -2.67
N HIS A 285 13.23 1.44 -2.56
CA HIS A 285 13.58 2.84 -2.73
C HIS A 285 15.09 2.87 -2.99
N ARG A 286 15.49 2.66 -4.24
CA ARG A 286 16.90 2.47 -4.61
C ARG A 286 17.81 3.62 -4.16
N PRO A 287 17.41 4.91 -4.21
CA PRO A 287 18.23 6.00 -3.68
C PRO A 287 18.54 5.91 -2.16
N PHE A 288 17.72 5.20 -1.39
CA PHE A 288 17.94 4.94 0.04
C PHE A 288 18.45 3.52 0.31
N ARG A 289 18.92 2.83 -0.75
CA ARG A 289 19.50 1.48 -0.68
C ARG A 289 18.52 0.41 -0.20
N SER A 290 17.22 0.65 -0.32
CA SER A 290 16.20 -0.39 -0.26
C SER A 290 16.10 -1.04 -1.65
N LEU A 291 16.70 -2.21 -1.80
CA LEU A 291 16.94 -2.90 -3.08
C LEU A 291 16.32 -4.30 -3.06
N ILE A 292 15.80 -4.76 -4.20
CA ILE A 292 15.23 -6.11 -4.34
C ILE A 292 16.28 -7.18 -4.03
N GLN A 293 17.51 -7.02 -4.56
CA GLN A 293 18.61 -7.99 -4.42
C GLN A 293 18.97 -8.29 -2.95
N THR A 294 18.72 -7.34 -2.05
CA THR A 294 19.08 -7.47 -0.63
C THR A 294 17.86 -7.66 0.28
N HIS A 295 16.76 -6.96 0.00
CA HIS A 295 15.60 -6.92 0.90
C HIS A 295 14.62 -8.06 0.65
N LEU A 296 14.34 -8.43 -0.61
CA LEU A 296 13.42 -9.55 -0.88
C LEU A 296 13.92 -10.87 -0.28
N PRO A 297 15.21 -11.25 -0.42
CA PRO A 297 15.75 -12.43 0.25
C PRO A 297 15.72 -12.30 1.78
N LEU A 298 15.92 -11.10 2.34
CA LEU A 298 15.80 -10.84 3.77
C LEU A 298 14.38 -11.11 4.26
N TRP A 299 13.38 -10.51 3.61
CA TRP A 299 11.97 -10.68 3.98
C TRP A 299 11.59 -12.15 3.97
N LYS A 300 11.93 -12.86 2.90
CA LYS A 300 11.69 -14.31 2.78
C LYS A 300 12.36 -15.10 3.92
N LYS A 301 13.65 -14.86 4.15
CA LYS A 301 14.43 -15.56 5.18
C LYS A 301 13.87 -15.33 6.58
N GLU A 302 13.39 -14.12 6.85
CA GLU A 302 12.84 -13.73 8.15
C GLU A 302 11.35 -14.07 8.29
N GLY A 303 10.73 -14.67 7.26
CA GLY A 303 9.32 -15.01 7.22
C GLY A 303 8.39 -13.79 7.16
N VAL A 304 8.90 -12.63 6.75
CA VAL A 304 8.17 -11.36 6.63
C VAL A 304 7.51 -11.30 5.26
N GLY A 305 6.18 -11.11 5.21
CA GLY A 305 5.46 -10.93 3.95
C GLY A 305 5.89 -9.63 3.26
N SER A 306 5.69 -9.51 1.95
CA SER A 306 6.36 -8.47 1.18
C SER A 306 5.47 -7.88 0.07
N TYR A 307 5.32 -6.56 0.07
CA TYR A 307 4.76 -5.76 -1.02
C TYR A 307 5.68 -4.56 -1.28
N PHE A 308 6.40 -4.56 -2.40
CA PHE A 308 7.18 -3.37 -2.78
C PHE A 308 6.28 -2.33 -3.46
N PHE A 309 6.73 -1.07 -3.51
CA PHE A 309 6.03 0.00 -4.21
C PHE A 309 6.54 0.12 -5.66
N GLY A 310 5.64 0.38 -6.61
CA GLY A 310 5.93 0.50 -8.04
C GLY A 310 6.01 -0.84 -8.76
N PHE A 311 5.61 -0.89 -10.04
CA PHE A 311 5.66 -2.12 -10.84
C PHE A 311 5.98 -1.83 -12.30
N VAL A 312 5.01 -1.29 -13.05
CA VAL A 312 5.19 -0.85 -14.43
C VAL A 312 5.16 0.67 -14.48
N ASN A 313 6.23 1.26 -15.00
CA ASN A 313 6.33 2.69 -15.17
C ASN A 313 5.27 3.19 -16.16
N GLY A 314 4.61 4.29 -15.82
CA GLY A 314 3.54 4.87 -16.61
C GLY A 314 3.24 6.30 -16.18
N LYS A 315 1.97 6.70 -16.22
CA LYS A 315 1.55 8.07 -15.94
C LYS A 315 1.95 8.56 -14.55
N SER A 316 1.91 7.70 -13.54
CA SER A 316 2.32 8.12 -12.18
C SER A 316 3.83 8.31 -12.02
N GLN A 317 4.67 7.85 -12.97
CA GLN A 317 6.12 8.04 -12.99
C GLN A 317 6.83 7.74 -11.65
N PHE A 318 6.55 6.58 -11.04
CA PHE A 318 7.18 6.19 -9.78
C PHE A 318 8.67 5.81 -9.93
N ASN A 319 9.19 5.89 -11.16
CA ASN A 319 10.62 5.87 -11.43
C ASN A 319 11.34 7.13 -10.90
N PHE A 320 10.69 8.29 -10.82
CA PHE A 320 11.32 9.50 -10.27
C PHE A 320 11.32 9.50 -8.74
N VAL A 321 12.29 10.20 -8.16
CA VAL A 321 12.36 10.37 -6.71
C VAL A 321 11.34 11.37 -6.19
N TRP A 322 10.96 11.24 -4.91
CA TRP A 322 10.07 12.21 -4.26
C TRP A 322 10.64 13.64 -4.29
N GLU A 323 9.76 14.61 -4.41
CA GLU A 323 10.12 16.04 -4.55
C GLU A 323 11.02 16.51 -3.41
N PHE A 324 10.70 16.16 -2.16
CA PHE A 324 11.45 16.59 -0.98
C PHE A 324 12.86 15.98 -0.86
N ILE A 325 13.17 14.86 -1.55
CA ILE A 325 14.52 14.26 -1.54
C ILE A 325 15.42 14.71 -2.70
N LYS A 326 14.85 15.34 -3.76
CA LYS A 326 15.56 15.63 -5.03
C LYS A 326 16.87 16.40 -4.87
N ASN A 327 16.93 17.30 -3.89
CA ASN A 327 18.05 18.21 -3.69
C ASN A 327 19.00 17.79 -2.57
N LEU A 328 18.80 16.60 -1.97
CA LEU A 328 19.70 16.09 -0.94
C LEU A 328 21.03 15.65 -1.58
N PRO A 329 22.18 16.00 -0.97
CA PRO A 329 23.50 15.81 -1.60
C PRO A 329 23.87 14.34 -1.86
N ASP A 330 23.34 13.41 -1.07
CA ASP A 330 23.66 11.98 -1.14
C ASP A 330 22.65 11.16 -1.96
N ILE A 331 21.69 11.83 -2.63
CA ILE A 331 20.64 11.16 -3.41
C ILE A 331 21.04 11.07 -4.89
N ASP A 332 21.22 9.84 -5.37
CA ASP A 332 21.40 9.56 -6.79
C ASP A 332 20.04 9.53 -7.50
N THR A 333 19.72 10.62 -8.19
CA THR A 333 18.49 10.78 -8.95
C THR A 333 18.52 10.10 -10.32
N SER A 334 19.64 9.48 -10.71
CA SER A 334 19.72 8.67 -11.94
C SER A 334 19.10 7.28 -11.77
N LEU A 335 18.98 6.81 -10.52
CA LEU A 335 18.33 5.54 -10.20
C LEU A 335 16.81 5.66 -10.24
N TRP A 336 16.14 4.61 -10.73
CA TRP A 336 14.69 4.50 -10.55
C TRP A 336 14.35 4.26 -9.09
N MET A 337 13.37 4.98 -8.55
CA MET A 337 12.99 4.84 -7.16
C MET A 337 12.22 3.54 -6.89
N HIS A 338 11.08 3.35 -7.54
CA HIS A 338 10.13 2.26 -7.25
C HIS A 338 9.92 1.29 -8.41
N ASP A 339 9.51 1.76 -9.59
CA ASP A 339 9.13 0.85 -10.69
C ASP A 339 10.24 -0.14 -11.08
N ILE A 340 9.84 -1.32 -11.58
CA ILE A 340 10.75 -2.41 -11.97
C ILE A 340 10.67 -2.76 -13.46
N PHE A 341 9.64 -2.26 -14.15
CA PHE A 341 9.45 -2.41 -15.59
C PHE A 341 9.23 -1.07 -16.27
N HIS A 342 9.74 -0.96 -17.49
CA HIS A 342 9.32 0.06 -18.45
C HIS A 342 7.88 -0.21 -18.94
N GLU A 343 7.27 0.80 -19.57
CA GLU A 343 5.91 0.71 -20.15
C GLU A 343 5.74 -0.42 -21.18
N ASP A 344 6.84 -0.86 -21.80
CA ASP A 344 6.90 -1.96 -22.77
C ASP A 344 7.18 -3.33 -22.12
N PHE A 345 7.13 -3.40 -20.78
CA PHE A 345 7.45 -4.55 -19.94
C PHE A 345 8.90 -5.02 -20.01
N ARG A 346 9.81 -4.21 -20.56
CA ARG A 346 11.25 -4.47 -20.42
C ARG A 346 11.66 -4.25 -18.95
N PRO A 347 12.41 -5.17 -18.33
CA PRO A 347 12.95 -4.94 -16.99
C PRO A 347 13.82 -3.69 -16.92
N TYR A 348 13.68 -2.90 -15.85
CA TYR A 348 14.64 -1.86 -15.49
C TYR A 348 16.01 -2.47 -15.17
N ASP A 349 16.00 -3.48 -14.30
CA ASP A 349 17.17 -4.27 -13.92
C ASP A 349 16.84 -5.77 -14.04
N LYS A 350 17.64 -6.50 -14.82
CA LYS A 350 17.44 -7.93 -15.04
C LYS A 350 17.76 -8.76 -13.80
N GLU A 351 18.73 -8.34 -13.00
CA GLU A 351 19.13 -9.05 -11.78
C GLU A 351 18.00 -9.02 -10.75
N GLU A 352 17.30 -7.88 -10.63
CA GLU A 352 16.11 -7.78 -9.76
C GLU A 352 15.04 -8.80 -10.13
N ILE A 353 14.76 -8.96 -11.43
CA ILE A 353 13.78 -9.93 -11.93
C ILE A 353 14.22 -11.38 -11.64
N GLU A 354 15.52 -11.68 -11.77
CA GLU A 354 16.07 -12.99 -11.44
C GLU A 354 15.93 -13.29 -9.94
N VAL A 355 16.22 -12.32 -9.06
CA VAL A 355 16.03 -12.45 -7.61
C VAL A 355 14.56 -12.66 -7.26
N ILE A 356 13.64 -11.89 -7.85
CA ILE A 356 12.20 -12.07 -7.65
C ILE A 356 11.79 -13.50 -7.99
N ARG A 357 12.18 -13.99 -9.18
CA ARG A 357 11.85 -15.34 -9.62
C ARG A 357 12.41 -16.38 -8.67
N GLU A 358 13.67 -16.24 -8.25
CA GLU A 358 14.31 -17.17 -7.31
C GLU A 358 13.60 -17.19 -5.95
N CYS A 359 13.28 -16.02 -5.40
CA CYS A 359 12.53 -15.93 -4.15
C CYS A 359 11.12 -16.53 -4.27
N ASN A 360 10.47 -16.45 -5.43
CA ASN A 360 9.12 -16.95 -5.64
C ASN A 360 9.02 -18.42 -6.06
N LYS A 361 10.12 -19.11 -6.40
CA LYS A 361 10.12 -20.55 -6.72
C LYS A 361 9.64 -21.43 -5.57
N ASP A 362 10.13 -21.15 -4.36
CA ASP A 362 9.73 -21.84 -3.14
C ASP A 362 9.11 -20.82 -2.18
N LYS A 363 7.81 -20.92 -1.94
CA LYS A 363 7.10 -20.03 -1.03
C LYS A 363 6.87 -20.66 0.35
N THR A 364 7.64 -21.68 0.71
CA THR A 364 7.60 -22.24 2.06
C THR A 364 8.11 -21.20 3.06
N LEU A 365 7.34 -20.94 4.11
CA LEU A 365 7.77 -20.08 5.21
C LEU A 365 8.92 -20.76 5.99
N PRO A 366 9.88 -20.00 6.53
CA PRO A 366 10.93 -20.56 7.35
C PRO A 366 10.34 -21.26 8.59
N GLY A 367 10.89 -22.42 8.96
CA GLY A 367 10.55 -23.09 10.21
C GLY A 367 10.89 -22.21 11.41
N LYS A 368 10.04 -22.23 12.44
CA LYS A 368 10.27 -21.51 13.70
C LYS A 368 11.49 -22.01 14.45
#